data_AF-A0A6B1A646-F1
#
_entry.id   AF-A0A6B1A646-F1
#
_cell.length_a   1.000
_cell.length_b   1.000
_cell.length_c   1.000
_cell.angle_alpha   90.00
_cell.angle_beta   90.00
_cell.angle_gamma   90.00
#
_symmetry.space_group_name_H-M   'P 1'
#
loop_
_entity.id
_entity.type
_entity.pdbx_description
1 polymer ?
#
loop_
_entity_poly.entity_id
_entity_poly.type
_entity_poly.pdbx_seq_one_letter_code
_entity_poly.pdbx_strand_id
1 'polypeptide(L)'
;MASEREVLEALKTVFDPEIGINIVDLGLVYAIETPTDDSVKVEFTLTSPACPVGPMIKAQIEQAASTVEGVDHVESEIVFSPPWDPREMCSDEAKFELGIF
;
A
#
# COMPACT_ATOMS: atom_id res chain seq x y z
N MET A 1 17.23 -6.58 9.54
CA MET A 1 16.71 -5.84 8.39
C MET A 1 15.51 -6.55 7.79
N ALA A 2 14.31 -5.99 7.99
CA ALA A 2 13.11 -6.42 7.27
C ALA A 2 13.32 -6.20 5.77
N SER A 3 13.00 -7.19 4.93
CA SER A 3 13.11 -7.01 3.49
C SER A 3 11.88 -6.28 2.93
N GLU A 4 12.09 -5.47 1.88
CA GLU A 4 11.01 -4.81 1.12
C GLU A 4 9.91 -5.80 0.73
N ARG A 5 10.31 -7.01 0.34
CA ARG A 5 9.41 -8.10 -0.04
C ARG A 5 8.53 -8.57 1.11
N GLU A 6 9.06 -8.70 2.32
CA GLU A 6 8.28 -9.10 3.50
C GLU A 6 7.27 -8.04 3.88
N VAL A 7 7.65 -6.76 3.80
CA VAL A 7 6.72 -5.64 3.99
C VAL A 7 5.63 -5.67 2.91
N LEU A 8 6.00 -5.81 1.64
CA LEU A 8 5.04 -5.87 0.54
C LEU A 8 4.03 -7.02 0.71
N GLU A 9 4.49 -8.21 1.12
CA GLU A 9 3.61 -9.35 1.41
C GLU A 9 2.68 -9.07 2.60
N ALA A 10 3.15 -8.40 3.65
CA ALA A 10 2.30 -8.00 4.76
C ALA A 10 1.22 -6.99 4.31
N LEU A 11 1.57 -6.04 3.44
CA LEU A 11 0.64 -5.02 2.92
C LEU A 11 -0.48 -5.61 2.04
N LYS A 12 -0.33 -6.82 1.47
CA LYS A 12 -1.41 -7.53 0.76
C LYS A 12 -2.62 -7.84 1.64
N THR A 13 -2.47 -7.77 2.97
CA THR A 13 -3.58 -7.94 3.92
C THR A 13 -4.44 -6.68 4.07
N VAL A 14 -4.01 -5.55 3.50
CA VAL A 14 -4.72 -4.27 3.55
C VAL A 14 -5.55 -4.12 2.27
N PHE A 15 -6.86 -4.00 2.46
CA PHE A 15 -7.83 -3.90 1.37
C PHE A 15 -8.43 -2.50 1.26
N ASP A 16 -8.62 -2.04 0.03
CA ASP A 16 -9.46 -0.88 -0.24
C ASP A 16 -10.92 -1.28 0.01
N PRO A 17 -11.64 -0.64 0.95
CA PRO A 17 -13.01 -1.01 1.33
C PRO A 17 -14.04 -0.65 0.26
N GLU A 18 -13.71 0.23 -0.69
CA GLU A 18 -14.60 0.63 -1.78
C GLU A 18 -14.48 -0.32 -2.97
N ILE A 19 -13.26 -0.76 -3.29
CA ILE A 19 -12.98 -1.64 -4.42
C ILE A 19 -12.99 -3.12 -4.03
N GLY A 20 -12.60 -3.46 -2.80
CA GLY A 20 -12.50 -4.84 -2.30
C GLY A 20 -11.22 -5.58 -2.70
N ILE A 21 -10.25 -4.89 -3.32
CA ILE A 21 -8.95 -5.45 -3.74
C ILE A 21 -7.86 -4.90 -2.81
N ASN A 22 -6.77 -5.65 -2.62
CA ASN A 22 -5.67 -5.19 -1.79
C ASN A 22 -4.89 -4.04 -2.44
N ILE A 23 -4.30 -3.19 -1.59
CA ILE A 23 -3.61 -1.97 -2.03
C ILE A 23 -2.36 -2.25 -2.87
N VAL A 24 -1.78 -3.45 -2.75
CA VAL A 24 -0.60 -3.86 -3.53
C VAL A 24 -1.01 -4.21 -4.96
N ASP A 25 -2.05 -5.02 -5.14
CA ASP A 25 -2.56 -5.41 -6.45
C ASP A 25 -3.25 -4.25 -7.17
N LEU A 26 -3.81 -3.30 -6.42
CA LEU A 26 -4.27 -2.02 -6.98
C LEU A 26 -3.12 -1.11 -7.41
N GLY A 27 -1.87 -1.40 -7.06
CA GLY A 27 -0.73 -0.53 -7.35
C GLY A 27 -0.77 0.80 -6.59
N LEU A 28 -1.37 0.83 -5.40
CA LEU A 28 -1.45 2.02 -4.57
C LEU A 28 -0.20 2.23 -3.72
N VAL A 29 0.64 1.21 -3.56
CA VAL A 29 1.94 1.31 -2.87
C VAL A 29 2.99 1.73 -3.89
N TYR A 30 3.58 2.91 -3.70
CA TYR A 30 4.54 3.50 -4.65
C TYR A 30 5.98 3.22 -4.26
N ALA A 31 6.29 3.27 -2.96
CA ALA A 31 7.62 2.99 -2.47
C ALA A 31 7.57 2.38 -1.06
N ILE A 32 8.53 1.51 -0.78
CA ILE A 32 8.81 0.97 0.54
C ILE A 32 10.30 1.20 0.77
N GLU A 33 10.63 1.98 1.79
CA GLU A 33 12.00 2.27 2.19
C GLU A 33 12.26 1.74 3.60
N THR A 34 13.49 1.29 3.85
CA THR A 34 13.93 0.85 5.18
C THR A 34 15.11 1.71 5.62
N PRO A 35 14.86 2.93 6.14
CA PRO A 35 15.93 3.89 6.42
C PRO A 35 16.86 3.44 7.56
N THR A 36 16.39 2.57 8.45
CA THR A 36 17.21 1.86 9.45
C THR A 36 16.83 0.38 9.48
N ASP A 37 17.61 -0.44 10.20
CA ASP A 37 17.33 -1.89 10.34
C ASP A 37 15.95 -2.22 10.90
N ASP A 38 15.40 -1.33 11.73
CA ASP A 38 14.14 -1.51 12.48
C ASP A 38 13.02 -0.54 12.06
N SER A 39 13.23 0.25 11.00
CA SER A 39 12.23 1.21 10.52
C SER A 39 11.82 0.99 9.08
N VAL A 40 10.54 1.21 8.80
CA VAL A 40 9.93 1.11 7.47
C VAL A 40 9.17 2.39 7.17
N LYS A 41 9.41 2.96 6.00
CA LYS A 41 8.61 4.04 5.42
C LYS A 41 7.83 3.50 4.23
N VAL A 42 6.52 3.73 4.18
CA VAL A 42 5.66 3.34 3.07
C VAL A 42 5.04 4.58 2.44
N GLU A 43 5.35 4.83 1.17
CA GLU A 43 4.68 5.86 0.37
C GLU A 43 3.55 5.20 -0.43
N PHE A 44 2.34 5.69 -0.24
CA PHE A 44 1.16 5.15 -0.91
C PHE A 44 0.21 6.25 -1.37
N THR A 45 -0.69 5.91 -2.28
CA THR A 45 -1.73 6.80 -2.77
C THR A 45 -3.12 6.24 -2.49
N LEU A 46 -4.14 7.02 -2.86
CA LEU A 46 -5.53 6.62 -2.77
C LEU A 46 -6.13 6.59 -4.18
N THR A 47 -7.13 5.75 -4.36
CA THR A 47 -7.95 5.69 -5.58
C THR A 47 -8.67 7.01 -5.85
N SER A 48 -8.87 7.84 -4.82
CA SER A 48 -9.43 9.19 -4.92
C SER A 48 -8.90 10.15 -3.84
N PRO A 49 -8.58 11.42 -4.18
CA PRO A 49 -7.93 12.37 -3.27
C PRO A 49 -8.81 12.85 -2.10
N ALA A 50 -10.12 12.66 -2.18
CA ALA A 50 -11.08 13.03 -1.14
C ALA A 50 -11.64 11.81 -0.38
N CYS A 51 -10.98 10.65 -0.49
CA CYS A 51 -11.53 9.42 0.07
C CYS A 51 -11.52 9.46 1.62
N PRO A 52 -12.68 9.35 2.29
CA PRO A 52 -12.78 9.42 3.75
C PRO A 52 -12.07 8.25 4.44
N VAL A 53 -11.75 7.18 3.70
CA VAL A 53 -11.08 5.99 4.26
C VAL A 53 -9.55 6.09 4.25
N GLY A 54 -8.97 7.17 3.71
CA GLY A 54 -7.51 7.36 3.67
C GLY A 54 -6.81 7.17 5.02
N PRO A 55 -7.27 7.80 6.13
CA PRO A 55 -6.71 7.58 7.46
C PRO A 55 -6.84 6.13 7.96
N MET A 56 -7.89 5.41 7.54
CA MET A 56 -8.09 4.01 7.89
C MET A 56 -7.10 3.10 7.15
N ILE A 57 -6.88 3.34 5.86
CA ILE A 57 -5.87 2.62 5.06
C ILE A 57 -4.48 2.89 5.63
N LYS A 58 -4.17 4.16 5.97
CA LYS A 58 -2.92 4.55 6.63
C LYS A 58 -2.65 3.71 7.89
N ALA A 59 -3.64 3.64 8.79
CA ALA A 59 -3.52 2.88 10.02
C ALA A 59 -3.35 1.37 9.76
N GLN A 60 -4.05 0.81 8.77
CA GLN A 60 -3.90 -0.59 8.40
C GLN A 60 -2.53 -0.91 7.79
N ILE A 61 -1.96 -0.01 6.98
CA ILE A 61 -0.60 -0.12 6.45
C ILE A 61 0.41 -0.18 7.60
N GLU A 62 0.30 0.75 8.55
CA GLU A 62 1.18 0.81 9.72
C GLU A 62 1.09 -0.46 10.57
N GLN A 63 -0.13 -0.93 10.82
CA GLN A 63 -0.37 -2.17 11.54
C GLN A 63 0.20 -3.38 10.80
N ALA A 64 -0.07 -3.52 9.50
CA ALA A 64 0.40 -4.65 8.71
C ALA A 64 1.93 -4.70 8.64
N ALA A 65 2.58 -3.57 8.33
CA ALA A 65 4.04 -3.49 8.28
C ALA A 65 4.69 -3.74 9.64
N SER A 66 4.05 -3.35 10.76
CA SER A 66 4.56 -3.65 12.11
C SER A 66 4.52 -5.14 12.49
N THR A 67 3.81 -5.97 11.71
CA THR A 67 3.82 -7.43 11.94
C THR A 67 5.06 -8.13 11.40
N VAL A 68 5.85 -7.43 10.58
CA VAL A 68 7.07 -7.97 9.98
C VAL A 68 8.15 -8.06 11.05
N GLU A 69 8.83 -9.21 11.10
CA GLU A 69 9.87 -9.46 12.10
C GLU A 69 11.01 -8.45 11.96
N GLY A 70 11.37 -7.81 13.07
CA GLY A 70 12.41 -6.78 13.11
C GLY A 70 11.96 -5.38 12.71
N VAL A 71 10.65 -5.11 12.56
CA VAL A 71 10.12 -3.75 12.38
C VAL A 71 9.62 -3.21 13.73
N ASP A 72 10.23 -2.15 14.24
CA ASP A 72 9.82 -1.46 15.48
C ASP A 72 9.10 -0.14 15.19
N HIS A 73 9.44 0.51 14.07
CA HIS A 73 8.87 1.80 13.67
C HIS A 73 8.35 1.76 12.24
N VAL A 74 7.10 2.17 12.06
CA VAL A 74 6.49 2.32 10.74
C VAL A 74 5.99 3.74 10.57
N GLU A 75 6.37 4.35 9.44
CA GLU A 75 5.81 5.60 8.97
C GLU A 75 5.14 5.37 7.62
N SER A 76 3.92 5.88 7.46
CA SER A 76 3.22 5.85 6.17
C SER A 76 2.86 7.26 5.73
N GLU A 77 3.10 7.55 4.45
CA GLU A 77 2.89 8.87 3.85
C GLU A 77 1.98 8.74 2.62
N ILE A 78 0.95 9.59 2.58
CA ILE A 78 0.05 9.67 1.44
C ILE A 78 0.63 10.64 0.42
N VAL A 79 0.91 10.14 -0.78
CA VAL A 79 1.36 10.92 -1.94
C VAL A 79 0.29 10.92 -3.02
N PHE A 80 0.10 12.06 -3.68
CA PHE A 80 -0.87 12.23 -4.78
C PHE A 80 -0.21 12.43 -6.14
N SER A 81 1.12 12.35 -6.19
CA SER A 81 1.91 12.51 -7.41
C SER A 81 2.90 11.36 -7.54
N PRO A 82 2.89 10.59 -8.64
CA PRO A 82 1.92 10.69 -9.76
C PRO A 82 0.49 10.33 -9.32
N PRO A 83 -0.55 10.81 -10.03
CA PRO A 83 -1.92 10.35 -9.79
C PRO A 83 -2.02 8.86 -10.12
N TRP A 84 -2.85 8.15 -9.38
CA TRP A 84 -3.08 6.72 -9.60
C TRP A 84 -3.76 6.49 -10.96
N ASP A 85 -3.18 5.60 -11.77
CA ASP A 85 -3.77 5.14 -13.03
C ASP A 85 -3.95 3.61 -13.00
N PRO A 86 -5.19 3.10 -12.86
CA PRO A 86 -5.42 1.66 -12.74
C PRO A 86 -5.07 0.86 -14.01
N ARG A 87 -4.94 1.49 -15.18
CA ARG A 87 -4.56 0.79 -16.42
C ARG A 87 -3.07 0.48 -16.46
N GLU A 88 -2.27 1.33 -15.85
CA GLU A 88 -0.81 1.17 -15.81
C GLU A 88 -0.36 0.51 -14.50
N MET A 89 -1.01 0.82 -13.37
CA MET A 89 -0.51 0.48 -12.03
C MET A 89 -1.10 -0.80 -11.43
N CYS A 90 -2.34 -1.19 -11.77
CA CYS A 90 -2.92 -2.42 -11.24
C CYS A 90 -2.19 -3.66 -11.78
N SER A 91 -2.24 -4.75 -11.01
CA SER A 91 -1.89 -6.08 -11.52
C SER A 91 -2.88 -6.54 -12.60
N ASP A 92 -2.49 -7.52 -13.42
CA ASP A 92 -3.39 -8.09 -14.44
C ASP A 92 -4.67 -8.69 -13.82
N GLU A 93 -4.55 -9.27 -12.62
CA GLU A 93 -5.67 -9.80 -11.84
C GLU A 93 -6.61 -8.67 -11.39
N ALA A 94 -6.07 -7.59 -10.81
CA ALA A 94 -6.89 -6.45 -10.39
C ALA A 94 -7.54 -5.73 -11.58
N LYS A 95 -6.87 -5.62 -12.74
CA LYS A 95 -7.49 -5.07 -13.97
C LYS A 95 -8.67 -5.92 -14.41
N PHE A 96 -8.53 -7.25 -14.38
CA PHE A 96 -9.61 -8.17 -14.72
C PHE A 96 -10.82 -8.01 -13.79
N GLU A 97 -10.61 -7.93 -12.47
CA GLU A 97 -11.68 -7.73 -11.49
C GLU A 97 -12.37 -6.37 -11.65
N LEU A 98 -11.62 -5.33 -12.00
CA LEU A 98 -12.14 -3.99 -12.28
C LEU A 98 -12.81 -3.86 -13.67
N GLY A 99 -12.71 -4.88 -14.53
CA GLY A 99 -13.22 -4.84 -15.91
C GLY A 99 -12.46 -3.86 -16.81
N ILE A 100 -11.17 -3.64 -16.53
CA ILE A 100 -10.27 -2.79 -17.31
C ILE A 100 -9.48 -3.69 -18.26
N PHE A 101 -9.56 -3.40 -19.56
CA PHE A 101 -8.91 -4.15 -20.65
C PHE A 101 -7.92 -3.27 -21.42
#